data_AF-A0A957U4N8-F1
#
_entry.id   AF-A0A957U4N8-F1
#
_cell.length_a   1.000
_cell.length_b   1.000
_cell.length_c   1.000
_cell.angle_alpha   90.00
_cell.angle_beta   90.00
_cell.angle_gamma   90.00
#
_symmetry.space_group_name_H-M   'P 1'
#
loop_
_entity.id
_entity.type
_entity.pdbx_description
1 polymer ?
#
loop_
_entity_poly.entity_id
_entity_poly.type
_entity_poly.pdbx_seq_one_letter_code
_entity_poly.pdbx_strand_id
1 'polypeptide(L)'
;MKRLIALLLIVALAAAGWYGYRQYAAQQAEEDAAAQADAEAVDDLENVIWASGNLEPVKWAALNPVGQGVVGQINVAEGDFVDAGTVLIELDNGVLRSQVESAQALLAEAAAAFEKLNAGATPADVAAAEAQLAAAEAGVSQAAGQMLEAQAAMDAAQAAVTMARRQYAEQASHPTAAERQVAQAQVAVSEAAVKQAQAAYNLVRGNPQIGALPESRMLYEATAALEAA
;
A
#
# COMPACT_ATOMS: atom_id res chain seq x y z
N MET A 1 46.11 106.66 85.61
CA MET A 1 46.35 105.56 84.63
C MET A 1 46.76 104.23 85.25
N LYS A 2 47.21 104.14 86.53
CA LYS A 2 47.64 102.87 87.15
C LYS A 2 46.50 101.97 87.68
N ARG A 3 45.33 102.54 88.02
CA ARG A 3 44.17 101.79 88.57
C ARG A 3 43.32 101.08 87.50
N LEU A 4 43.32 101.57 86.26
CA LEU A 4 42.61 100.93 85.12
C LEU A 4 43.33 99.67 84.61
N ILE A 5 44.68 99.67 84.65
CA ILE A 5 45.50 98.52 84.26
C ILE A 5 45.34 97.37 85.27
N ALA A 6 45.23 97.68 86.56
CA ALA A 6 44.98 96.68 87.60
C ALA A 6 43.61 95.98 87.46
N LEU A 7 42.58 96.71 87.03
CA LEU A 7 41.23 96.16 86.83
C LEU A 7 41.15 95.26 85.59
N LEU A 8 41.84 95.63 84.50
CA LEU A 8 41.96 94.79 83.29
C LEU A 8 42.69 93.47 83.57
N LEU A 9 43.72 93.50 84.43
CA LEU A 9 44.46 92.29 84.83
C LEU A 9 43.59 91.30 85.61
N ILE A 10 42.70 91.78 86.46
CA ILE A 10 41.79 90.93 87.24
C ILE A 10 40.71 90.31 86.33
N VAL A 11 40.18 91.06 85.37
CA VAL A 11 39.20 90.53 84.40
C VAL A 11 39.85 89.50 83.47
N ALA A 12 41.09 89.72 83.04
CA ALA A 12 41.84 88.75 82.25
C ALA A 12 42.12 87.45 83.04
N LEU A 13 42.43 87.54 84.34
CA LEU A 13 42.62 86.37 85.20
C LEU A 13 41.30 85.63 85.46
N ALA A 14 40.18 86.34 85.64
CA ALA A 14 38.86 85.72 85.79
C ALA A 14 38.39 85.04 84.50
N ALA A 15 38.64 85.65 83.33
CA ALA A 15 38.34 85.05 82.03
C ALA A 15 39.23 83.83 81.74
N ALA A 16 40.52 83.88 82.08
CA ALA A 16 41.43 82.74 81.96
C ALA A 16 41.04 81.60 82.93
N GLY A 17 40.65 81.92 84.16
CA GLY A 17 40.14 80.94 85.13
C GLY A 17 38.82 80.32 84.70
N TRP A 18 37.89 81.11 84.14
CA TRP A 18 36.62 80.60 83.60
C TRP A 18 36.81 79.75 82.35
N TYR A 19 37.72 80.15 81.46
CA TYR A 19 38.07 79.39 80.26
C TYR A 19 38.77 78.06 80.62
N GLY A 20 39.70 78.09 81.57
CA GLY A 20 40.35 76.90 82.11
C GLY A 20 39.36 75.96 82.80
N TYR A 21 38.43 76.49 83.60
CA TYR A 21 37.39 75.69 84.25
C TYR A 21 36.42 75.08 83.22
N ARG A 22 36.04 75.84 82.19
CA ARG A 22 35.17 75.34 81.11
C ARG A 22 35.87 74.27 80.28
N GLN A 23 37.17 74.42 80.02
CA GLN A 23 37.95 73.44 79.28
C GLN A 23 38.19 72.18 80.10
N TYR A 24 38.41 72.32 81.41
CA TYR A 24 38.50 71.18 82.32
C TYR A 24 37.15 70.45 82.47
N ALA A 25 36.04 71.18 82.58
CA ALA A 25 34.70 70.59 82.64
C ALA A 25 34.28 69.91 81.33
N ALA A 26 34.69 70.45 80.18
CA ALA A 26 34.47 69.80 78.88
C ALA A 26 35.29 68.51 78.75
N GLN A 27 36.53 68.51 79.24
CA GLN A 27 37.40 67.33 79.24
C GLN A 27 36.89 66.24 80.21
N GLN A 28 36.35 66.63 81.37
CA GLN A 28 35.68 65.70 82.30
C GLN A 28 34.40 65.11 81.73
N ALA A 29 33.58 65.90 81.03
CA ALA A 29 32.38 65.39 80.38
C ALA A 29 32.70 64.39 79.25
N GLU A 30 33.84 64.56 78.58
CA GLU A 30 34.32 63.63 77.54
C GLU A 30 34.88 62.34 78.16
N GLU A 31 35.55 62.42 79.31
CA GLU A 31 36.06 61.28 80.08
C GLU A 31 34.93 60.49 80.76
N ASP A 32 33.90 61.17 81.31
CA ASP A 32 32.70 60.55 81.87
C ASP A 32 31.82 59.93 80.77
N ALA A 33 31.71 60.56 79.59
CA ALA A 33 31.00 59.99 78.44
C ALA A 33 31.75 58.78 77.86
N ALA A 34 33.08 58.81 77.83
CA ALA A 34 33.89 57.65 77.46
C ALA A 34 33.76 56.52 78.49
N ALA A 35 33.75 56.84 79.79
CA ALA A 35 33.55 55.86 80.85
C ALA A 35 32.12 55.27 80.85
N GLN A 36 31.11 56.06 80.49
CA GLN A 36 29.73 55.57 80.28
C GLN A 36 29.61 54.72 79.02
N ALA A 37 30.26 55.10 77.91
CA ALA A 37 30.27 54.30 76.69
C ALA A 37 31.02 52.97 76.89
N ASP A 38 32.12 52.97 77.65
CA ASP A 38 32.83 51.76 78.03
C ASP A 38 32.01 50.92 79.00
N ALA A 39 31.28 51.53 79.95
CA ALA A 39 30.39 50.80 80.85
C ALA A 39 29.18 50.18 80.12
N GLU A 40 28.57 50.90 79.16
CA GLU A 40 27.51 50.37 78.29
C GLU A 40 28.04 49.26 77.36
N ALA A 41 29.25 49.42 76.80
CA ALA A 41 29.86 48.38 75.98
C ALA A 41 30.22 47.13 76.79
N VAL A 42 30.57 47.26 78.07
CA VAL A 42 30.82 46.13 78.97
C VAL A 42 29.51 45.45 79.39
N ASP A 43 28.43 46.20 79.64
CA ASP A 43 27.08 45.64 79.92
C ASP A 43 26.51 44.90 78.70
N ASP A 44 26.72 45.40 77.48
CA ASP A 44 26.33 44.73 76.22
C ASP A 44 27.12 43.42 76.01
N LEU A 45 28.35 43.33 76.51
CA LEU A 45 29.17 42.12 76.48
C LEU A 45 28.79 41.09 77.57
N GLU A 46 28.25 41.52 78.72
CA GLU A 46 27.72 40.60 79.76
C GLU A 46 26.46 39.87 79.29
N ASN A 47 25.74 40.41 78.29
CA ASN A 47 24.56 39.81 77.67
C ASN A 47 24.85 39.02 76.37
N VAL A 48 26.11 38.65 76.09
CA VAL A 48 26.43 37.79 74.94
C VAL A 48 26.29 36.32 75.34
N ILE A 49 25.22 35.69 74.87
CA ILE A 49 25.03 34.24 74.98
C ILE A 49 25.91 33.56 73.93
N TRP A 50 27.02 32.97 74.39
CA TRP A 50 27.85 32.12 73.55
C TRP A 50 27.17 30.77 73.33
N ALA A 51 26.75 30.50 72.10
CA ALA A 51 26.21 29.22 71.69
C ALA A 51 27.17 28.56 70.71
N SER A 52 27.84 27.47 71.11
CA SER A 52 28.55 26.62 70.17
C SER A 52 27.56 25.65 69.53
N GLY A 53 27.42 25.70 68.22
CA GLY A 53 26.64 24.75 67.44
C GLY A 53 27.51 24.06 66.40
N ASN A 54 27.16 22.83 66.04
CA ASN A 54 27.76 22.16 64.90
C ASN A 54 27.01 22.58 63.63
N LEU A 55 27.76 22.86 62.57
CA LEU A 55 27.18 23.06 61.25
C LEU A 55 26.88 21.71 60.63
N GLU A 56 25.60 21.44 60.37
CA GLU A 56 25.16 20.27 59.63
C GLU A 56 24.74 20.67 58.20
N PRO A 57 25.07 19.84 57.20
CA PRO A 57 24.67 20.09 55.83
C PRO A 57 23.14 20.06 55.69
N VAL A 58 22.58 21.07 55.02
CA VAL A 58 21.12 21.20 54.81
C VAL A 58 20.57 19.98 54.07
N LYS A 59 21.33 19.44 53.10
CA LYS A 59 21.02 18.20 52.38
C LYS A 59 22.31 17.48 52.02
N TRP A 60 22.28 16.16 52.14
CA TRP A 60 23.31 15.26 51.64
C TRP A 60 22.65 14.20 50.76
N ALA A 61 23.35 13.76 49.72
CA ALA A 61 22.88 12.71 48.84
C ALA A 61 24.07 11.84 48.41
N ALA A 62 23.89 10.52 48.43
CA ALA A 62 24.81 9.60 47.78
C ALA A 62 24.47 9.56 46.27
N LEU A 63 25.48 9.78 45.43
CA LEU A 63 25.33 9.74 43.98
C LEU A 63 25.61 8.32 43.48
N ASN A 64 24.59 7.71 42.90
CA ASN A 64 24.68 6.38 42.31
C ASN A 64 24.26 6.46 40.84
N PRO A 65 25.04 5.89 39.90
CA PRO A 65 24.59 5.73 38.53
C PRO A 65 23.32 4.88 38.46
N VAL A 66 22.36 5.28 37.63
CA VAL A 66 21.10 4.55 37.45
C VAL A 66 21.31 3.24 36.69
N GLY A 67 22.29 3.20 35.78
CA GLY A 67 22.66 2.02 35.01
C GLY A 67 23.98 1.39 35.45
N GLN A 68 24.17 0.12 35.13
CA GLN A 68 25.48 -0.53 35.23
C GLN A 68 26.34 -0.10 34.04
N GLY A 69 27.60 0.24 34.28
CA GLY A 69 28.50 0.67 33.23
C GLY A 69 29.89 1.02 33.75
N VAL A 70 30.82 1.21 32.83
CA VAL A 70 32.16 1.71 33.14
C VAL A 70 32.12 3.23 33.08
N VAL A 71 32.81 3.91 34.00
CA VAL A 71 32.98 5.36 33.95
C VAL A 71 33.89 5.69 32.76
N GLY A 72 33.36 6.43 31.79
CA GLY A 72 34.12 6.89 30.64
C GLY A 72 34.86 8.20 30.94
N GLN A 73 34.16 9.15 31.57
CA GLN A 73 34.72 10.46 31.88
C GLN A 73 34.16 11.03 33.19
N ILE A 74 35.02 11.73 33.93
CA ILE A 74 34.66 12.53 35.10
C ILE A 74 34.88 14.00 34.72
N ASN A 75 33.85 14.82 34.88
CA ASN A 75 33.85 16.21 34.38
C ASN A 75 34.09 17.27 35.45
N VAL A 76 34.24 16.85 36.72
CA VAL A 76 34.38 17.75 37.89
C VAL A 76 35.49 17.26 38.81
N ALA A 77 36.14 18.19 39.51
CA ALA A 77 37.13 17.88 40.52
C ALA A 77 36.50 17.84 41.93
N GLU A 78 37.20 17.21 42.86
CA GLU A 78 36.78 17.20 44.26
C GLU A 78 36.81 18.62 44.84
N GLY A 79 35.68 19.05 45.44
CA GLY A 79 35.52 20.39 46.01
C GLY A 79 34.89 21.42 45.07
N ASP A 80 34.61 21.06 43.82
CA ASP A 80 33.93 21.96 42.89
C ASP A 80 32.47 22.22 43.29
N PHE A 81 32.04 23.47 43.11
CA PHE A 81 30.63 23.85 43.22
C PHE A 81 29.93 23.54 41.90
N VAL A 82 28.83 22.79 41.97
CA VAL A 82 28.06 22.34 40.80
C VAL A 82 26.59 22.70 40.94
N ASP A 83 25.97 23.10 39.84
CA ASP A 83 24.54 23.39 39.77
C ASP A 83 23.73 22.14 39.43
N ALA A 84 22.42 22.18 39.73
CA ALA A 84 21.51 21.09 39.38
C ALA A 84 21.46 20.86 37.85
N GLY A 85 21.64 19.60 37.44
CA GLY A 85 21.69 19.22 36.02
C GLY A 85 23.09 19.21 35.41
N THR A 86 24.11 19.63 36.16
CA THR A 86 25.51 19.52 35.73
C THR A 86 25.90 18.05 35.59
N VAL A 87 26.47 17.68 34.44
CA VAL A 87 26.96 16.32 34.20
C VAL A 87 28.24 16.12 34.98
N LEU A 88 28.19 15.30 36.03
CA LEU A 88 29.35 15.01 36.87
C LEU A 88 30.21 13.87 36.28
N ILE A 89 29.55 12.82 35.79
CA ILE A 89 30.16 11.61 35.30
C ILE A 89 29.43 11.16 34.05
N GLU A 90 30.16 10.77 33.03
CA GLU A 90 29.65 10.11 31.83
C GLU A 90 30.09 8.65 31.80
N LEU A 91 29.14 7.75 31.59
CA LEU A 91 29.41 6.32 31.43
C LEU A 91 29.82 6.04 29.98
N ASP A 92 30.62 5.00 29.74
CA ASP A 92 30.87 4.51 28.38
C ASP A 92 29.57 3.95 27.79
N ASN A 93 29.03 4.65 26.80
CA ASN A 93 27.76 4.36 26.15
C ASN A 93 27.95 3.79 24.72
N GLY A 94 29.14 3.33 24.33
CA GLY A 94 29.40 2.89 22.96
C GLY A 94 28.42 1.83 22.44
N VAL A 95 28.12 0.82 23.28
CA VAL A 95 27.15 -0.24 22.94
C VAL A 95 25.73 0.30 22.82
N LEU A 96 25.30 1.16 23.75
CA LEU A 96 23.97 1.77 23.72
C LEU A 96 23.80 2.68 22.51
N ARG A 97 24.83 3.43 22.13
CA ARG A 97 24.81 4.27 20.92
C ARG A 97 24.64 3.42 19.66
N SER A 98 25.41 2.34 19.52
CA SER A 98 25.25 1.41 18.40
C SER A 98 23.86 0.75 18.36
N GLN A 99 23.27 0.43 19.53
CA GLN A 99 21.90 -0.08 19.59
C GLN A 99 20.86 0.97 19.14
N VAL A 100 21.04 2.23 19.54
CA VAL A 100 20.18 3.35 19.09
C VAL A 100 20.31 3.54 17.58
N GLU A 101 21.52 3.54 17.04
CA GLU A 101 21.77 3.66 15.59
C GLU A 101 21.12 2.50 14.81
N SER A 102 21.26 1.28 15.30
CA SER A 102 20.61 0.09 14.72
C SER A 102 19.07 0.20 14.76
N ALA A 103 18.51 0.62 15.89
CA ALA A 103 17.07 0.80 16.04
C ALA A 103 16.53 1.93 15.13
N GLN A 104 17.29 3.00 14.95
CA GLN A 104 16.95 4.08 14.02
C GLN A 104 16.97 3.61 12.56
N ALA A 105 17.95 2.79 12.18
CA ALA A 105 18.00 2.19 10.85
C ALA A 105 16.80 1.27 10.58
N LEU A 106 16.43 0.43 11.54
CA LEU A 106 15.24 -0.43 11.46
C LEU A 106 13.95 0.39 11.37
N LEU A 107 13.85 1.50 12.11
CA LEU A 107 12.71 2.40 12.03
C LEU A 107 12.60 3.03 10.63
N ALA A 108 13.72 3.47 10.05
CA ALA A 108 13.75 4.06 8.72
C ALA A 108 13.34 3.05 7.64
N GLU A 109 13.81 1.80 7.74
CA GLU A 109 13.40 0.71 6.86
C GLU A 109 11.90 0.43 6.97
N ALA A 110 11.38 0.31 8.20
CA ALA A 110 9.96 0.08 8.44
C ALA A 110 9.08 1.22 7.92
N ALA A 111 9.51 2.47 8.09
CA ALA A 111 8.82 3.64 7.56
C ALA A 111 8.80 3.64 6.02
N ALA A 112 9.91 3.32 5.38
CA ALA A 112 9.98 3.21 3.92
C ALA A 112 9.10 2.07 3.37
N ALA A 113 9.06 0.93 4.07
CA ALA A 113 8.17 -0.18 3.73
C ALA A 113 6.69 0.21 3.89
N PHE A 114 6.34 0.92 4.97
CA PHE A 114 5.00 1.43 5.19
C PHE A 114 4.57 2.40 4.09
N GLU A 115 5.41 3.38 3.75
CA GLU A 115 5.14 4.32 2.65
C GLU A 115 4.95 3.60 1.32
N LYS A 116 5.78 2.59 1.02
CA LYS A 116 5.63 1.77 -0.18
C LYS A 116 4.30 1.02 -0.22
N LEU A 117 3.84 0.50 0.92
CA LEU A 117 2.55 -0.19 1.02
C LEU A 117 1.38 0.80 0.93
N ASN A 118 1.50 1.97 1.54
CA ASN A 118 0.45 2.99 1.59
C ASN A 118 0.31 3.75 0.26
N ALA A 119 1.38 3.91 -0.50
CA ALA A 119 1.36 4.46 -1.86
C ALA A 119 0.45 3.65 -2.81
N GLY A 120 0.10 2.41 -2.45
CA GLY A 120 -0.87 1.59 -3.17
C GLY A 120 -0.38 1.20 -4.56
N ALA A 121 -1.33 0.93 -5.47
CA ALA A 121 -1.02 0.62 -6.87
C ALA A 121 -0.47 1.88 -7.57
N THR A 122 0.69 1.74 -8.21
CA THR A 122 1.26 2.84 -8.99
C THR A 122 0.38 3.11 -10.22
N PRO A 123 0.46 4.32 -10.83
CA PRO A 123 -0.24 4.59 -12.09
C PRO A 123 0.10 3.58 -13.20
N ALA A 124 1.31 3.01 -13.19
CA ALA A 124 1.71 1.96 -14.11
C ALA A 124 0.98 0.63 -13.84
N ASP A 125 0.79 0.26 -12.56
CA ASP A 125 0.02 -0.93 -12.18
C ASP A 125 -1.45 -0.79 -12.57
N VAL A 126 -2.03 0.41 -12.38
CA VAL A 126 -3.41 0.71 -12.78
C VAL A 126 -3.55 0.64 -14.30
N ALA A 127 -2.65 1.27 -15.05
CA ALA A 127 -2.67 1.22 -16.52
C ALA A 127 -2.49 -0.21 -17.06
N ALA A 128 -1.66 -1.03 -16.41
CA ALA A 128 -1.51 -2.44 -16.77
C ALA A 128 -2.80 -3.23 -16.48
N ALA A 129 -3.46 -2.99 -15.35
CA ALA A 129 -4.74 -3.61 -15.02
C ALA A 129 -5.86 -3.18 -15.97
N GLU A 130 -5.93 -1.90 -16.34
CA GLU A 130 -6.88 -1.38 -17.34
C GLU A 130 -6.63 -2.00 -18.73
N ALA A 131 -5.38 -2.14 -19.13
CA ALA A 131 -5.03 -2.82 -20.39
C ALA A 131 -5.43 -4.30 -20.39
N GLN A 132 -5.24 -5.00 -19.27
CA GLN A 132 -5.70 -6.39 -19.11
C GLN A 132 -7.22 -6.49 -19.15
N LEU A 133 -7.93 -5.55 -18.51
CA LEU A 133 -9.39 -5.49 -18.57
C LEU A 133 -9.87 -5.28 -20.01
N ALA A 134 -9.31 -4.30 -20.72
CA ALA A 134 -9.67 -4.03 -22.12
C ALA A 134 -9.39 -5.24 -23.03
N ALA A 135 -8.28 -5.95 -22.82
CA ALA A 135 -7.97 -7.18 -23.56
C ALA A 135 -8.97 -8.30 -23.25
N ALA A 136 -9.37 -8.45 -21.98
CA ALA A 136 -10.36 -9.45 -21.58
C ALA A 136 -11.75 -9.14 -22.17
N GLU A 137 -12.18 -7.88 -22.15
CA GLU A 137 -13.43 -7.43 -22.78
C GLU A 137 -13.44 -7.67 -24.28
N ALA A 138 -12.33 -7.37 -24.97
CA ALA A 138 -12.17 -7.68 -26.39
C ALA A 138 -12.25 -9.19 -26.66
N GLY A 139 -11.63 -10.01 -25.79
CA GLY A 139 -11.73 -11.47 -25.86
C GLY A 139 -13.16 -11.99 -25.69
N VAL A 140 -13.92 -11.43 -24.75
CA VAL A 140 -15.35 -11.76 -24.55
C VAL A 140 -16.17 -11.37 -25.79
N SER A 141 -15.95 -10.18 -26.35
CA SER A 141 -16.65 -9.73 -27.57
C SER A 141 -16.36 -10.65 -28.77
N GLN A 142 -15.10 -11.04 -28.95
CA GLN A 142 -14.71 -11.98 -30.00
C GLN A 142 -15.37 -13.36 -29.80
N ALA A 143 -15.34 -13.89 -28.58
CA ALA A 143 -15.97 -15.18 -28.26
C ALA A 143 -17.48 -15.15 -28.49
N ALA A 144 -18.15 -14.05 -28.15
CA ALA A 144 -19.57 -13.86 -28.44
C ALA A 144 -19.86 -13.86 -29.96
N GLY A 145 -19.00 -13.20 -30.75
CA GLY A 145 -19.09 -13.24 -32.22
C GLY A 145 -18.92 -14.65 -32.78
N GLN A 146 -17.91 -15.39 -32.31
CA GLN A 146 -17.68 -16.78 -32.71
C GLN A 146 -18.83 -17.71 -32.32
N MET A 147 -19.44 -17.51 -31.15
CA MET A 147 -20.62 -18.27 -30.72
C MET A 147 -21.81 -18.02 -31.66
N LEU A 148 -22.02 -16.76 -32.07
CA LEU A 148 -23.10 -16.42 -33.00
C LEU A 148 -22.86 -17.06 -34.38
N GLU A 149 -21.63 -17.03 -34.88
CA GLU A 149 -21.26 -17.68 -36.15
C GLU A 149 -21.43 -19.20 -36.07
N ALA A 150 -20.99 -19.82 -34.98
CA ALA A 150 -21.17 -21.25 -34.73
C ALA A 150 -22.66 -21.63 -34.67
N GLN A 151 -23.49 -20.82 -34.03
CA GLN A 151 -24.94 -21.05 -34.00
C GLN A 151 -25.55 -20.97 -35.41
N ALA A 152 -25.17 -19.96 -36.20
CA ALA A 152 -25.64 -19.83 -37.58
C ALA A 152 -25.19 -21.02 -38.46
N ALA A 153 -23.95 -21.49 -38.28
CA ALA A 153 -23.43 -22.67 -38.97
C ALA A 153 -24.18 -23.95 -38.58
N MET A 154 -24.52 -24.11 -37.30
CA MET A 154 -25.32 -25.23 -36.80
C MET A 154 -26.73 -25.22 -37.40
N ASP A 155 -27.38 -24.06 -37.46
CA ASP A 155 -28.72 -23.92 -38.05
C ASP A 155 -28.70 -24.25 -39.55
N ALA A 156 -27.69 -23.76 -40.28
CA ALA A 156 -27.49 -24.09 -41.69
C ALA A 156 -27.23 -25.58 -41.92
N ALA A 157 -26.40 -26.20 -41.08
CA ALA A 157 -26.13 -27.64 -41.14
C ALA A 157 -27.41 -28.45 -40.87
N GLN A 158 -28.22 -28.04 -39.90
CA GLN A 158 -29.50 -28.70 -39.57
C GLN A 158 -30.49 -28.62 -40.74
N ALA A 159 -30.56 -27.46 -41.40
CA ALA A 159 -31.36 -27.28 -42.61
C ALA A 159 -30.88 -28.19 -43.74
N ALA A 160 -29.56 -28.29 -43.96
CA ALA A 160 -28.97 -29.17 -44.97
C ALA A 160 -29.29 -30.65 -44.69
N VAL A 161 -29.18 -31.09 -43.43
CA VAL A 161 -29.55 -32.47 -43.03
C VAL A 161 -31.04 -32.73 -43.29
N THR A 162 -31.91 -31.76 -43.00
CA THR A 162 -33.34 -31.89 -43.27
C THR A 162 -33.63 -32.02 -44.76
N MET A 163 -32.97 -31.21 -45.60
CA MET A 163 -33.10 -31.31 -47.06
C MET A 163 -32.60 -32.65 -47.59
N ALA A 164 -31.42 -33.11 -47.13
CA ALA A 164 -30.86 -34.40 -47.51
C ALA A 164 -31.79 -35.56 -47.13
N ARG A 165 -32.42 -35.51 -45.95
CA ARG A 165 -33.40 -36.52 -45.54
C ARG A 165 -34.63 -36.54 -46.43
N ARG A 166 -35.13 -35.39 -46.88
CA ARG A 166 -36.27 -35.32 -47.81
C ARG A 166 -35.92 -35.93 -49.17
N GLN A 167 -34.77 -35.56 -49.73
CA GLN A 167 -34.30 -36.12 -51.00
C GLN A 167 -34.12 -37.63 -50.92
N TYR A 168 -33.54 -38.13 -49.83
CA TYR A 168 -33.41 -39.56 -49.59
C TYR A 168 -34.78 -40.25 -49.51
N ALA A 169 -35.75 -39.66 -48.80
CA ALA A 169 -37.09 -40.20 -48.68
C ALA A 169 -37.83 -40.23 -50.03
N GLU A 170 -37.70 -39.18 -50.84
CA GLU A 170 -38.24 -39.13 -52.20
C GLU A 170 -37.64 -40.26 -53.04
N GLN A 171 -36.31 -40.37 -53.09
CA GLN A 171 -35.65 -41.40 -53.90
C GLN A 171 -35.95 -42.82 -53.42
N ALA A 172 -36.05 -43.03 -52.10
CA ALA A 172 -36.44 -44.31 -51.52
C ALA A 172 -37.93 -44.66 -51.77
N SER A 173 -38.77 -43.68 -52.13
CA SER A 173 -40.20 -43.90 -52.43
C SER A 173 -40.46 -44.36 -53.87
N HIS A 174 -39.47 -44.28 -54.76
CA HIS A 174 -39.55 -44.75 -56.15
C HIS A 174 -38.79 -46.07 -56.37
N PRO A 175 -39.26 -46.95 -57.28
CA PRO A 175 -40.48 -46.83 -58.06
C PRO A 175 -41.72 -47.17 -57.21
N THR A 176 -42.76 -46.35 -57.29
CA THR A 176 -44.03 -46.59 -56.60
C THR A 176 -44.70 -47.87 -57.13
N ALA A 177 -45.66 -48.44 -56.37
CA ALA A 177 -46.40 -49.61 -56.84
C ALA A 177 -47.11 -49.37 -58.19
N ALA A 178 -47.62 -48.14 -58.41
CA ALA A 178 -48.23 -47.74 -59.67
C ALA A 178 -47.21 -47.66 -60.82
N GLU A 179 -46.02 -47.07 -60.59
CA GLU A 179 -44.95 -47.01 -61.60
C GLU A 179 -44.46 -48.40 -61.99
N ARG A 180 -44.28 -49.30 -60.99
CA ARG A 180 -43.94 -50.70 -61.26
C ARG A 180 -45.02 -51.40 -62.09
N GLN A 181 -46.29 -51.15 -61.80
CA GLN A 181 -47.40 -51.75 -62.55
C GLN A 181 -47.46 -51.23 -64.00
N VAL A 182 -47.21 -49.94 -64.23
CA VAL A 182 -47.13 -49.38 -65.58
C VAL A 182 -45.94 -49.95 -66.34
N ALA A 183 -44.75 -50.03 -65.71
CA ALA A 183 -43.57 -50.64 -66.32
C ALA A 183 -43.82 -52.11 -66.69
N GLN A 184 -44.41 -52.90 -65.77
CA GLN A 184 -44.78 -54.29 -66.04
C GLN A 184 -45.82 -54.41 -67.16
N ALA A 185 -46.82 -53.52 -67.20
CA ALA A 185 -47.80 -53.50 -68.28
C ALA A 185 -47.14 -53.16 -69.63
N GLN A 186 -46.18 -52.23 -69.64
CA GLN A 186 -45.43 -51.87 -70.85
C GLN A 186 -44.60 -53.04 -71.37
N VAL A 187 -43.88 -53.75 -70.49
CA VAL A 187 -43.16 -54.98 -70.84
C VAL A 187 -44.12 -56.03 -71.40
N ALA A 188 -45.28 -56.26 -70.77
CA ALA A 188 -46.26 -57.23 -71.25
C ALA A 188 -46.83 -56.88 -72.64
N VAL A 189 -47.05 -55.58 -72.92
CA VAL A 189 -47.47 -55.11 -74.26
C VAL A 189 -46.35 -55.32 -75.29
N SER A 190 -45.10 -54.98 -74.95
CA SER A 190 -43.95 -55.18 -75.84
C SER A 190 -43.71 -56.67 -76.12
N GLU A 191 -43.86 -57.56 -75.14
CA GLU A 191 -43.78 -59.01 -75.33
C GLU A 191 -44.87 -59.53 -76.26
N ALA A 192 -46.10 -59.03 -76.11
CA ALA A 192 -47.22 -59.40 -76.98
C ALA A 192 -46.95 -58.96 -78.43
N ALA A 193 -46.39 -57.76 -78.62
CA ALA A 193 -46.01 -57.24 -79.94
C ALA A 193 -44.91 -58.10 -80.60
N VAL A 194 -43.87 -58.50 -79.85
CA VAL A 194 -42.83 -59.43 -80.35
C VAL A 194 -43.44 -60.77 -80.74
N LYS A 195 -44.32 -61.34 -79.90
CA LYS A 195 -45.01 -62.61 -80.23
C LYS A 195 -45.83 -62.51 -81.52
N GLN A 196 -46.54 -61.40 -81.71
CA GLN A 196 -47.30 -61.14 -82.93
C GLN A 196 -46.38 -60.98 -84.15
N ALA A 197 -45.29 -60.22 -84.03
CA ALA A 197 -44.32 -60.04 -85.10
C ALA A 197 -43.60 -61.35 -85.45
N GLN A 198 -43.30 -62.18 -84.46
CA GLN A 198 -42.69 -63.50 -84.66
C GLN A 198 -43.66 -64.44 -85.38
N ALA A 199 -44.95 -64.41 -85.04
CA ALA A 199 -45.97 -65.18 -85.74
C ALA A 199 -46.06 -64.76 -87.22
N ALA A 200 -46.04 -63.46 -87.52
CA ALA A 200 -46.03 -62.95 -88.89
C ALA A 200 -44.75 -63.37 -89.66
N TYR A 201 -43.57 -63.23 -89.04
CA TYR A 201 -42.30 -63.68 -89.62
C TYR A 201 -42.30 -65.18 -89.93
N ASN A 202 -42.84 -66.00 -89.04
CA ASN A 202 -42.89 -67.46 -89.22
C ASN A 202 -43.71 -67.89 -90.45
N LEU A 203 -44.69 -67.09 -90.89
CA LEU A 203 -45.49 -67.38 -92.10
C LEU A 203 -44.67 -67.21 -93.39
N VAL A 204 -43.71 -66.29 -93.41
CA VAL A 204 -42.93 -65.94 -94.60
C VAL A 204 -41.50 -66.50 -94.59
N ARG A 205 -41.11 -67.23 -93.53
CA ARG A 205 -39.77 -67.79 -93.28
C ARG A 205 -39.16 -68.58 -94.47
N GLY A 206 -39.98 -69.20 -95.32
CA GLY A 206 -39.52 -70.00 -96.45
C GLY A 206 -39.08 -69.19 -97.68
N ASN A 207 -39.26 -67.86 -97.67
CA ASN A 207 -38.94 -67.00 -98.81
C ASN A 207 -37.42 -66.73 -98.91
N PRO A 208 -36.77 -66.94 -100.08
CA PRO A 208 -35.34 -66.65 -100.28
C PRO A 208 -34.94 -65.19 -100.01
N GLN A 209 -35.88 -64.24 -100.08
CA GLN A 209 -35.65 -62.81 -99.83
C GLN A 209 -36.18 -62.33 -98.47
N ILE A 210 -36.33 -63.22 -97.47
CA ILE A 210 -36.93 -62.92 -96.16
C ILE A 210 -36.38 -61.65 -95.48
N GLY A 211 -35.07 -61.38 -95.56
CA GLY A 211 -34.46 -60.21 -94.95
C GLY A 211 -34.88 -58.85 -95.54
N ALA A 212 -35.42 -58.83 -96.76
CA ALA A 212 -35.91 -57.61 -97.40
C ALA A 212 -37.42 -57.36 -97.18
N LEU A 213 -38.11 -58.31 -96.55
CA LEU A 213 -39.55 -58.25 -96.34
C LEU A 213 -39.94 -57.36 -95.12
N PRO A 214 -41.11 -56.72 -95.14
CA PRO A 214 -41.62 -55.91 -94.03
C PRO A 214 -41.68 -56.67 -92.69
N GLU A 215 -41.99 -57.96 -92.71
CA GLU A 215 -42.19 -58.79 -91.52
C GLU A 215 -40.89 -58.98 -90.71
N SER A 216 -39.74 -59.05 -91.39
CA SER A 216 -38.41 -59.11 -90.76
C SER A 216 -38.05 -57.81 -90.07
N ARG A 217 -38.40 -56.67 -90.67
CA ARG A 217 -38.23 -55.35 -90.07
C ARG A 217 -39.14 -55.15 -88.86
N MET A 218 -40.40 -55.57 -88.96
CA MET A 218 -41.35 -55.50 -87.85
C MET A 218 -40.90 -56.34 -86.65
N LEU A 219 -40.37 -57.54 -86.89
CA LEU A 219 -39.81 -58.36 -85.81
C LEU A 219 -38.60 -57.69 -85.15
N TYR A 220 -37.71 -57.10 -85.94
CA TYR A 220 -36.56 -56.36 -85.43
C TYR A 220 -36.98 -55.14 -84.60
N GLU A 221 -37.91 -54.33 -85.10
CA GLU A 221 -38.43 -53.14 -84.42
C GLU A 221 -39.16 -53.52 -83.12
N ALA A 222 -39.98 -54.58 -83.12
CA ALA A 222 -40.65 -55.06 -81.93
C ALA A 222 -39.68 -55.60 -80.87
N THR A 223 -38.61 -56.28 -81.30
CA THR A 223 -37.58 -56.81 -80.38
C THR A 223 -36.77 -55.67 -79.78
N ALA A 224 -36.37 -54.68 -80.59
CA ALA A 224 -35.70 -53.48 -80.11
C ALA A 224 -36.58 -52.67 -79.14
N ALA A 225 -37.89 -52.62 -79.38
CA ALA A 225 -38.84 -51.96 -78.49
C ALA A 225 -39.05 -52.71 -77.16
N LEU A 226 -38.95 -54.04 -77.15
CA LEU A 226 -38.97 -54.84 -75.91
C LEU A 226 -37.68 -54.69 -75.12
N GLU A 227 -36.52 -54.67 -75.78
CA GLU A 227 -35.22 -54.45 -75.12
C GLU A 227 -35.10 -53.04 -74.52
N ALA A 228 -35.86 -52.08 -75.04
CA ALA A 228 -35.90 -50.70 -74.55
C ALA A 228 -36.97 -50.43 -73.47
N ALA A 229 -37.86 -51.39 -73.19
CA ALA A 229 -38.98 -51.26 -72.24
C ALA A 229 -38.63 -51.78 -70.84
#